data_AF-M1CVI8-F1
#
_entry.id   AF-M1CVI8-F1
#
_cell.length_a   1.000
_cell.length_b   1.000
_cell.length_c   1.000
_cell.angle_alpha   90.00
_cell.angle_beta   90.00
_cell.angle_gamma   90.00
#
_symmetry.space_group_name_H-M   'P 1'
#
loop_
_entity.id
_entity.type
_entity.pdbx_description
1 polymer ?
#
loop_
_entity_poly.entity_id
_entity_poly.type
_entity_poly.pdbx_seq_one_letter_code
_entity_poly.pdbx_strand_id
1 'polypeptide(L)'
;MVIPSITDITMSAICPGKDECSIAIYLTGIQHAIIGLGSLIIMPVLGNLSDTHGRKVMLMLPLTLSIFPLVILAYSRTKYYFYAYYVLKTLVAIVCEGNVHCLALAYVADVVPESRRASVFGVLSGIASSAFVCGNLSTRFLSTASTFQVAATVAVIALVYTRMFLPEPLKKDQISTKGIETICLLERAPKNKFQLFKTLPSFNDVLCLLRNSSTFLHAAIVSFFANVAHVGLDSSLLYFLKAQFHFNKNQFADLLIISGIAGSISQLLLMPILVPALGEEKLLSVGLFFSCVHVPYASALISVMSIFVMPCLKSIASKQVGPNEQGKVQGCITGICSFASVVSPLIFSPLTALFLSDHAPFHFPGFGLTCAAFALVSDFGF
;
A
#
# COMPACT_ATOMS: atom_id res chain seq x y z
N MET A 1 6.29 12.55 -1.87
CA MET A 1 6.34 11.39 -2.80
C MET A 1 7.09 11.80 -4.07
N VAL A 2 7.73 10.85 -4.75
CA VAL A 2 8.55 11.12 -5.96
C VAL A 2 8.16 10.23 -7.15
N ILE A 3 7.04 9.50 -7.04
CA ILE A 3 6.57 8.48 -7.99
C ILE A 3 6.58 8.98 -9.45
N PRO A 4 6.08 10.20 -9.79
CA PRO A 4 6.07 10.67 -11.18
C PRO A 4 7.46 10.74 -11.83
N SER A 5 8.51 10.90 -11.02
CA SER A 5 9.90 10.99 -11.51
C SER A 5 10.57 9.64 -11.70
N ILE A 6 10.05 8.58 -11.06
CA ILE A 6 10.70 7.27 -11.06
C ILE A 6 10.65 6.66 -12.46
N THR A 7 9.50 6.69 -13.14
CA THR A 7 9.36 6.14 -14.49
C THR A 7 10.37 6.76 -15.46
N ASP A 8 10.49 8.09 -15.50
CA ASP A 8 11.46 8.77 -16.36
C ASP A 8 12.92 8.45 -16.00
N ILE A 9 13.25 8.32 -14.70
CA ILE A 9 14.58 7.93 -14.25
C ILE A 9 14.90 6.49 -14.66
N THR A 10 13.98 5.57 -14.44
CA THR A 10 14.16 4.16 -14.80
C THR A 10 14.38 4.02 -16.31
N MET A 11 13.55 4.69 -17.11
CA MET A 11 13.66 4.69 -18.58
C MET A 11 15.00 5.28 -19.04
N SER A 12 15.36 6.47 -18.56
CA SER A 12 16.63 7.13 -18.94
C SER A 12 17.88 6.37 -18.49
N ALA A 13 17.84 5.68 -17.35
CA ALA A 13 18.98 4.94 -16.83
C ALA A 13 19.19 3.58 -17.52
N ILE A 14 18.11 2.88 -17.88
CA ILE A 14 18.19 1.53 -18.45
C ILE A 14 18.12 1.54 -19.98
N CYS A 15 17.22 2.35 -20.55
CA CYS A 15 16.92 2.44 -21.97
C CYS A 15 17.02 3.90 -22.45
N PRO A 16 18.23 4.50 -22.46
CA PRO A 16 18.40 5.90 -22.81
C PRO A 16 17.88 6.19 -24.22
N GLY A 17 17.03 7.22 -24.35
CA GLY A 17 16.49 7.66 -25.64
C GLY A 17 15.33 6.83 -26.19
N LYS A 18 14.78 5.89 -25.42
CA LYS A 18 13.60 5.10 -25.80
C LYS A 18 12.44 5.36 -24.85
N ASP A 19 11.23 5.40 -25.38
CA ASP A 19 10.00 5.48 -24.59
C ASP A 19 9.39 4.10 -24.28
N GLU A 20 9.90 3.05 -24.92
CA GLU A 20 9.51 1.65 -24.71
C GLU A 20 10.70 0.82 -24.23
N CYS A 21 10.53 0.09 -23.13
CA CYS A 21 11.60 -0.65 -22.48
C CYS A 21 11.04 -1.79 -21.63
N SER A 22 10.95 -2.98 -22.20
CA SER A 22 10.45 -4.17 -21.50
C SER A 22 11.21 -4.43 -20.20
N ILE A 23 12.53 -4.23 -20.19
CA ILE A 23 13.37 -4.46 -19.01
C ILE A 23 13.06 -3.51 -17.84
N ALA A 24 12.66 -2.26 -18.10
CA ALA A 24 12.24 -1.33 -17.04
C ALA A 24 10.94 -1.79 -16.36
N ILE A 25 10.01 -2.31 -17.17
CA ILE A 25 8.74 -2.85 -16.71
C ILE A 25 8.98 -4.13 -15.88
N TYR A 26 9.82 -5.05 -16.37
CA TYR A 26 10.18 -6.27 -15.63
C TYR A 26 10.86 -5.98 -14.29
N LEU A 27 11.81 -5.03 -14.24
CA LEU A 27 12.45 -4.67 -12.98
C LEU A 27 11.46 -4.09 -11.98
N THR A 28 10.54 -3.23 -12.42
CA THR A 28 9.50 -2.69 -11.53
C THR A 28 8.60 -3.81 -11.00
N GLY A 29 8.20 -4.74 -11.86
CA GLY A 29 7.38 -5.89 -11.47
C GLY A 29 8.08 -6.80 -10.45
N ILE A 30 9.35 -7.15 -10.70
CA ILE A 30 10.16 -7.95 -9.77
C ILE A 30 10.35 -7.23 -8.44
N GLN A 31 10.61 -5.92 -8.46
CA GLN A 31 10.73 -5.11 -7.24
C GLN A 31 9.44 -5.15 -6.42
N HIS A 32 8.27 -4.93 -7.03
CA HIS A 32 6.99 -5.01 -6.33
C HIS A 32 6.73 -6.41 -5.77
N ALA A 33 7.04 -7.47 -6.52
CA ALA A 33 6.86 -8.85 -6.05
C ALA A 33 7.76 -9.18 -4.84
N ILE A 34 9.03 -8.77 -4.87
CA ILE A 34 9.97 -8.97 -3.74
C ILE A 34 9.50 -8.17 -2.52
N ILE A 35 9.06 -6.92 -2.72
CA ILE A 35 8.56 -6.07 -1.64
C ILE A 35 7.31 -6.67 -1.02
N GLY A 36 6.35 -7.12 -1.83
CA GLY A 36 5.12 -7.76 -1.34
C GLY A 36 5.42 -9.00 -0.51
N LEU A 37 6.32 -9.87 -1.00
CA LEU A 37 6.70 -11.10 -0.30
C LEU A 37 7.44 -10.80 1.00
N GLY A 38 8.39 -9.86 0.98
CA GLY A 38 9.12 -9.46 2.18
C GLY A 38 8.19 -8.82 3.22
N SER A 39 7.31 -7.92 2.79
CA SER A 39 6.39 -7.19 3.68
C SER A 39 5.38 -8.13 4.34
N LEU A 40 4.94 -9.19 3.66
CA LEU A 40 4.07 -10.23 4.23
C LEU A 40 4.69 -10.87 5.49
N ILE A 41 6.00 -11.09 5.49
CA ILE A 41 6.73 -11.72 6.61
C ILE A 41 7.11 -10.67 7.66
N ILE A 42 7.57 -9.51 7.21
CA ILE A 42 8.18 -8.50 8.08
C ILE A 42 7.14 -7.62 8.79
N MET A 43 5.97 -7.38 8.20
CA MET A 43 4.92 -6.54 8.80
C MET A 43 4.40 -7.08 10.15
N PRO A 44 4.06 -8.39 10.30
CA PRO A 44 3.70 -8.94 11.62
C PRO A 44 4.84 -8.87 12.65
N VAL A 45 6.08 -9.11 12.20
CA VAL A 45 7.27 -9.07 13.07
C VAL A 45 7.49 -7.66 13.62
N LEU A 46 7.41 -6.65 12.75
CA LEU A 46 7.52 -5.24 13.14
C LEU A 46 6.35 -4.80 14.03
N GLY A 47 5.14 -5.29 13.78
CA GLY A 47 3.99 -5.08 14.66
C GLY A 47 4.30 -5.50 16.10
N ASN A 48 4.70 -6.75 16.31
CA ASN A 48 5.05 -7.28 17.63
C ASN A 48 6.29 -6.59 18.24
N LEU A 49 7.29 -6.26 17.42
CA LEU A 49 8.44 -5.49 17.89
C LEU A 49 8.03 -4.08 18.35
N SER A 50 7.03 -3.47 17.71
CA SER A 50 6.53 -2.16 18.12
C SER A 50 5.72 -2.19 19.40
N ASP A 51 5.02 -3.29 19.68
CA ASP A 51 4.36 -3.51 20.98
C ASP A 51 5.39 -3.61 22.13
N THR A 52 6.52 -4.27 21.85
CA THR A 52 7.55 -4.56 22.86
C THR A 52 8.56 -3.42 23.05
N HIS A 53 9.09 -2.86 21.97
CA HIS A 53 10.16 -1.84 21.99
C HIS A 53 9.64 -0.40 21.96
N GLY A 54 8.32 -0.20 21.78
CA GLY A 54 7.69 1.11 21.70
C GLY A 54 7.32 1.49 20.27
N ARG A 55 6.17 2.15 20.14
CA ARG A 55 5.58 2.58 18.86
C ARG A 55 6.40 3.69 18.22
N LYS A 56 6.92 4.64 19.01
CA LYS A 56 7.72 5.76 18.46
C LYS A 56 9.01 5.24 17.85
N VAL A 57 9.71 4.34 18.56
CA VAL A 57 11.00 3.78 18.11
C VAL A 57 10.80 3.03 16.79
N MET A 58 9.75 2.22 16.69
CA MET A 58 9.47 1.49 15.46
C MET A 58 8.97 2.38 14.32
N LEU A 59 8.35 3.53 14.59
CA LEU A 59 7.99 4.51 13.55
C LEU A 59 9.22 5.27 13.01
N MET A 60 10.23 5.52 13.86
CA MET A 60 11.46 6.21 13.44
C MET A 60 12.34 5.37 12.51
N LEU A 61 12.26 4.03 12.60
CA LEU A 61 13.06 3.12 11.77
C LEU A 61 12.75 3.27 10.27
N PRO A 62 11.48 3.13 9.80
CA PRO A 62 11.11 3.37 8.41
C PRO A 62 11.42 4.79 7.91
N LEU A 63 11.23 5.80 8.77
CA LEU A 63 11.54 7.20 8.43
C LEU A 63 13.03 7.38 8.13
N THR A 64 13.89 6.76 8.94
CA THR A 64 15.35 6.80 8.74
C THR A 64 15.76 6.05 7.48
N LEU A 65 15.28 4.81 7.32
CA LEU A 65 15.64 3.97 6.17
C LEU A 65 15.18 4.56 4.84
N SER A 66 14.04 5.26 4.81
CA SER A 66 13.49 5.88 3.60
C SER A 66 14.33 7.04 3.05
N ILE A 67 15.24 7.62 3.86
CA ILE A 67 16.11 8.73 3.43
C ILE A 67 17.16 8.24 2.42
N PHE A 68 17.75 7.06 2.63
CA PHE A 68 18.90 6.62 1.82
C PHE A 68 18.58 6.47 0.32
N PRO A 69 17.48 5.81 -0.11
CA PRO A 69 17.15 5.75 -1.53
C PRO A 69 16.90 7.12 -2.15
N LEU A 70 16.31 8.07 -1.40
CA LEU A 70 16.07 9.43 -1.88
C LEU A 70 17.39 10.18 -2.11
N VAL A 71 18.35 10.06 -1.19
CA VAL A 71 19.67 10.70 -1.29
C VAL A 71 20.47 10.17 -2.49
N ILE A 72 20.40 8.86 -2.77
CA ILE A 72 21.08 8.27 -3.94
C ILE A 72 20.63 8.97 -5.23
N LEU A 73 19.32 9.09 -5.44
CA LEU A 73 18.77 9.73 -6.65
C LEU A 73 18.87 11.26 -6.63
N ALA A 74 18.99 11.87 -5.45
CA ALA A 74 19.32 13.29 -5.32
C ALA A 74 20.75 13.60 -5.79
N TYR A 75 21.69 12.68 -5.56
CA TYR A 75 23.09 12.83 -5.94
C TYR A 75 23.31 12.59 -7.44
N SER A 76 22.92 11.42 -7.95
CA SER A 76 23.11 11.08 -9.36
C SER A 76 22.07 10.07 -9.85
N ARG A 77 21.77 10.12 -11.14
CA ARG A 77 20.74 9.30 -11.82
C ARG A 77 21.31 8.51 -12.99
N THR A 78 22.63 8.29 -13.01
CA THR A 78 23.25 7.39 -14.00
C THR A 78 22.89 5.94 -13.70
N LYS A 79 23.12 5.04 -14.67
CA LYS A 79 22.80 3.62 -14.59
C LYS A 79 23.28 2.94 -13.29
N TYR A 80 24.49 3.23 -12.83
CA TYR A 80 25.05 2.65 -11.59
C TYR A 80 24.30 3.11 -10.34
N TYR A 81 24.00 4.40 -10.24
CA TYR A 81 23.24 4.95 -9.11
C TYR A 81 21.78 4.47 -9.13
N PHE A 82 21.20 4.28 -10.31
CA PHE A 82 19.88 3.67 -10.44
C PHE A 82 19.86 2.24 -9.90
N TYR A 83 20.82 1.39 -10.23
CA TYR A 83 20.87 0.02 -9.67
C TYR A 83 21.12 0.02 -8.15
N ALA A 84 21.98 0.91 -7.65
CA ALA A 84 22.18 1.08 -6.21
C ALA A 84 20.88 1.52 -5.52
N TYR A 85 20.17 2.50 -6.10
CA TYR A 85 18.84 2.91 -5.67
C TYR A 85 17.86 1.74 -5.70
N TYR A 86 17.81 0.98 -6.80
CA TYR A 86 16.88 -0.14 -6.98
C TYR A 86 17.05 -1.18 -5.87
N VAL A 87 18.27 -1.67 -5.65
CA VAL A 87 18.56 -2.67 -4.61
C VAL A 87 18.22 -2.12 -3.22
N LEU A 88 18.71 -0.92 -2.90
CA LEU A 88 18.48 -0.34 -1.58
C LEU A 88 17.00 -0.02 -1.34
N LYS A 89 16.30 0.52 -2.33
CA LYS A 89 14.87 0.81 -2.27
C LYS A 89 14.08 -0.47 -2.05
N THR A 90 14.42 -1.57 -2.71
CA THR A 90 13.78 -2.88 -2.49
C THR A 90 13.94 -3.34 -1.04
N LEU A 91 15.17 -3.35 -0.52
CA LEU A 91 15.44 -3.77 0.87
C LEU A 91 14.75 -2.88 1.90
N VAL A 92 14.80 -1.57 1.69
CA VAL A 92 14.14 -0.58 2.56
C VAL A 92 12.62 -0.71 2.49
N ALA A 93 12.05 -0.91 1.31
CA ALA A 93 10.61 -1.02 1.11
C ALA A 93 10.01 -2.27 1.78
N ILE A 94 10.74 -3.40 1.84
CA ILE A 94 10.32 -4.57 2.63
C ILE A 94 10.00 -4.21 4.09
N VAL A 95 10.74 -3.26 4.66
CA VAL A 95 10.57 -2.80 6.05
C VAL A 95 9.61 -1.61 6.14
N CYS A 96 9.56 -0.74 5.13
CA CYS A 96 8.85 0.53 5.22
C CYS A 96 7.44 0.50 4.64
N GLU A 97 7.22 -0.30 3.60
CA GLU A 97 5.96 -0.31 2.84
C GLU A 97 4.82 -0.87 3.70
N GLY A 98 3.70 -0.14 3.78
CA GLY A 98 2.57 -0.46 4.65
C GLY A 98 2.82 -0.22 6.16
N ASN A 99 4.03 -0.45 6.66
CA ASN A 99 4.35 -0.38 8.08
C ASN A 99 4.18 1.01 8.69
N VAL A 100 4.56 2.08 7.97
CA VAL A 100 4.38 3.45 8.48
C VAL A 100 2.91 3.75 8.77
N HIS A 101 2.00 3.35 7.88
CA HIS A 101 0.58 3.58 8.05
C HIS A 101 0.00 2.70 9.16
N CYS A 102 0.39 1.42 9.21
CA CYS A 102 -0.04 0.48 10.25
C CYS A 102 0.40 0.95 11.65
N LEU A 103 1.67 1.34 11.82
CA LEU A 103 2.22 1.83 13.08
C LEU A 103 1.59 3.15 13.51
N ALA A 104 1.28 4.05 12.55
CA ALA A 104 0.58 5.29 12.86
C ALA A 104 -0.85 5.04 13.35
N LEU A 105 -1.59 4.13 12.71
CA LEU A 105 -2.92 3.72 13.16
C LEU A 105 -2.87 3.06 14.53
N ALA A 106 -1.91 2.17 14.77
CA ALA A 106 -1.72 1.51 16.06
C ALA A 106 -1.37 2.51 17.17
N TYR A 107 -0.46 3.46 16.89
CA TYR A 107 -0.15 4.55 17.81
C TYR A 107 -1.41 5.35 18.18
N VAL A 108 -2.21 5.74 17.19
CA VAL A 108 -3.47 6.47 17.44
C VAL A 108 -4.44 5.63 18.28
N ALA A 109 -4.53 4.32 18.03
CA ALA A 109 -5.37 3.43 18.82
C ALA A 109 -4.94 3.38 20.30
N ASP A 110 -3.63 3.46 20.56
CA ASP A 110 -3.06 3.40 21.91
C ASP A 110 -3.31 4.69 22.72
N VAL A 111 -3.38 5.86 22.07
CA VAL A 111 -3.59 7.16 22.75
C VAL A 111 -5.02 7.70 22.70
N VAL A 112 -5.85 7.31 21.72
CA VAL A 112 -7.21 7.86 21.53
C VAL A 112 -8.28 6.94 22.11
N PRO A 113 -9.27 7.48 22.86
CA PRO A 113 -10.39 6.69 23.39
C PRO A 113 -11.29 6.15 22.28
N GLU A 114 -11.87 4.96 22.50
CA GLU A 114 -12.64 4.19 21.51
C GLU A 114 -13.74 4.99 20.80
N SER A 115 -14.48 5.82 21.54
CA SER A 115 -15.57 6.64 21.00
C SER A 115 -15.14 7.63 19.91
N ARG A 116 -13.85 7.99 19.86
CA ARG A 116 -13.31 8.95 18.87
C ARG A 116 -12.34 8.33 17.87
N ARG A 117 -11.94 7.06 18.04
CA ARG A 117 -10.93 6.39 17.18
C ARG A 117 -11.30 6.45 15.70
N ALA A 118 -12.54 6.15 15.35
CA ALA A 118 -13.00 6.15 13.97
C ALA A 118 -12.83 7.53 13.29
N SER A 119 -13.18 8.61 14.00
CA SER A 119 -13.00 9.97 13.49
C SER A 119 -11.52 10.31 13.31
N VAL A 120 -10.67 9.98 14.28
CA VAL A 120 -9.22 10.26 14.19
C VAL A 120 -8.53 9.42 13.11
N PHE A 121 -8.92 8.15 12.92
CA PHE A 121 -8.46 7.34 11.79
C PHE A 121 -8.86 7.95 10.45
N GLY A 122 -10.09 8.50 10.35
CA GLY A 122 -10.53 9.24 9.17
C GLY A 122 -9.67 10.47 8.89
N VAL A 123 -9.36 11.26 9.92
CA VAL A 123 -8.45 12.43 9.81
C VAL A 123 -7.05 12.00 9.36
N LEU A 124 -6.49 10.93 9.94
CA LEU A 124 -5.17 10.41 9.57
C LEU A 124 -5.12 10.00 8.09
N SER A 125 -6.15 9.29 7.61
CA SER A 125 -6.29 8.93 6.20
C SER A 125 -6.43 10.18 5.30
N GLY A 126 -7.20 11.19 5.72
CA GLY A 126 -7.32 12.46 5.00
C GLY A 126 -6.00 13.23 4.89
N ILE A 127 -5.17 13.21 5.95
CA ILE A 127 -3.81 13.79 5.93
C ILE A 127 -2.93 13.02 4.95
N ALA A 128 -3.01 11.68 4.93
CA ALA A 128 -2.25 10.86 3.99
C ALA A 128 -2.61 11.17 2.52
N SER A 129 -3.91 11.29 2.20
CA SER A 129 -4.38 11.66 0.87
C SER A 129 -3.96 13.08 0.48
N SER A 130 -4.03 14.03 1.43
CA SER A 130 -3.54 15.39 1.21
C SER A 130 -2.02 15.44 0.97
N ALA A 131 -1.25 14.64 1.72
CA ALA A 131 0.19 14.50 1.53
C ALA A 131 0.54 13.87 0.17
N PHE A 132 -0.29 12.93 -0.32
CA PHE A 132 -0.17 12.36 -1.66
C PHE A 132 -0.34 13.45 -2.74
N VAL A 133 -1.40 14.26 -2.67
CA VAL A 133 -1.64 15.36 -3.61
C VAL A 133 -0.51 16.39 -3.55
N CYS A 134 -0.16 16.89 -2.37
CA CYS A 134 0.91 17.88 -2.18
C CYS A 134 2.29 17.36 -2.66
N GLY A 135 2.56 16.06 -2.46
CA GLY A 135 3.79 15.43 -2.91
C GLY A 135 3.90 15.36 -4.43
N ASN A 136 2.81 15.01 -5.12
CA ASN A 136 2.77 15.01 -6.58
C ASN A 136 2.79 16.43 -7.15
N LEU A 137 2.11 17.39 -6.51
CA LEU A 137 2.17 18.81 -6.86
C LEU A 137 3.59 19.37 -6.77
N SER A 138 4.32 19.02 -5.69
CA SER A 138 5.73 19.39 -5.55
C SER A 138 6.58 18.79 -6.67
N THR A 139 6.37 17.51 -6.99
CA THR A 139 7.07 16.82 -8.08
C THR A 139 6.80 17.44 -9.45
N ARG A 140 5.58 17.95 -9.67
CA ARG A 140 5.16 18.61 -10.92
C ARG A 140 5.97 19.87 -11.20
N PHE A 141 6.16 20.74 -10.20
CA PHE A 141 6.81 22.04 -10.39
C PHE A 141 8.32 22.01 -10.19
N LEU A 142 8.84 21.05 -9.42
CA LEU A 142 10.28 20.93 -9.19
C LEU A 142 10.99 20.17 -10.31
N SER A 143 12.24 20.53 -10.61
CA SER A 143 13.08 19.71 -11.48
C SER A 143 13.26 18.30 -10.90
N THR A 144 13.56 17.30 -11.73
CA THR A 144 13.78 15.93 -11.24
C THR A 144 14.85 15.87 -10.15
N ALA A 145 15.96 16.63 -10.27
CA ALA A 145 16.99 16.67 -9.24
C ALA A 145 16.48 17.28 -7.93
N SER A 146 15.84 18.45 -8.03
CA SER A 146 15.29 19.19 -6.89
C SER A 146 14.18 18.40 -6.18
N THR A 147 13.38 17.61 -6.91
CA THR A 147 12.35 16.74 -6.33
C THR A 147 12.94 15.77 -5.31
N PHE A 148 14.05 15.10 -5.61
CA PHE A 148 14.69 14.18 -4.66
C PHE A 148 15.40 14.91 -3.52
N GLN A 149 16.03 16.06 -3.79
CA GLN A 149 16.65 16.89 -2.75
C GLN A 149 15.62 17.38 -1.74
N VAL A 150 14.48 17.91 -2.21
CA VAL A 150 13.37 18.36 -1.37
C VAL A 150 12.75 17.18 -0.64
N ALA A 151 12.50 16.05 -1.32
CA ALA A 151 11.96 14.86 -0.66
C ALA A 151 12.87 14.33 0.45
N ALA A 152 14.18 14.27 0.24
CA ALA A 152 15.14 13.86 1.25
C ALA A 152 15.19 14.85 2.42
N THR A 153 15.16 16.16 2.14
CA THR A 153 15.14 17.21 3.16
C THR A 153 13.87 17.13 4.02
N VAL A 154 12.70 16.98 3.39
CA VAL A 154 11.42 16.81 4.10
C VAL A 154 11.42 15.52 4.92
N ALA A 155 12.01 14.43 4.43
CA ALA A 155 12.14 13.18 5.18
C ALA A 155 13.03 13.35 6.43
N VAL A 156 14.15 14.08 6.33
CA VAL A 156 15.02 14.41 7.47
C VAL A 156 14.27 15.30 8.47
N ILE A 157 13.56 16.33 8.01
CA ILE A 157 12.75 17.20 8.87
C ILE A 157 11.68 16.38 9.58
N ALA A 158 10.98 15.50 8.87
CA ALA A 158 9.97 14.61 9.45
C ALA A 158 10.59 13.69 10.52
N LEU A 159 11.76 13.10 10.27
CA LEU A 159 12.47 12.28 11.24
C LEU A 159 12.82 13.07 12.51
N VAL A 160 13.37 14.28 12.36
CA VAL A 160 13.71 15.17 13.49
C VAL A 160 12.44 15.57 14.24
N TYR A 161 11.39 15.94 13.52
CA TYR A 161 10.10 16.31 14.10
C TYR A 161 9.49 15.16 14.90
N THR A 162 9.42 13.95 14.33
CA THR A 162 8.94 12.76 15.02
C THR A 162 9.80 12.44 16.25
N ARG A 163 11.13 12.58 16.16
CA ARG A 163 12.03 12.34 17.28
C ARG A 163 11.77 13.31 18.44
N MET A 164 11.56 14.60 18.15
CA MET A 164 11.40 15.65 19.16
C MET A 164 9.98 15.71 19.73
N PHE A 165 8.96 15.67 18.86
CA PHE A 165 7.59 16.03 19.22
C PHE A 165 6.65 14.84 19.41
N LEU A 166 6.95 13.65 18.87
CA LEU A 166 6.09 12.49 19.09
C LEU A 166 6.40 11.90 20.47
N PRO A 167 5.47 11.91 21.44
CA PRO A 167 5.69 11.23 22.72
C PRO A 167 5.64 9.71 22.55
N GLU A 168 6.20 8.95 23.49
CA GLU A 168 5.96 7.52 23.56
C GLU A 168 4.59 7.29 24.23
N PRO A 169 3.72 6.40 23.72
CA PRO A 169 2.51 6.02 24.44
C PRO A 169 2.90 5.41 25.79
N LEU A 170 2.24 5.83 26.86
CA LEU A 170 2.43 5.20 28.17
C LEU A 170 1.95 3.75 28.09
N LYS A 171 2.86 2.78 28.26
CA LYS A 171 2.46 1.38 28.43
C LYS A 171 1.57 1.27 29.66
N LYS A 172 0.32 0.87 29.46
CA LYS A 172 -0.71 0.74 30.52
C LYS A 172 -0.50 -0.47 31.46
N ASP A 173 0.73 -0.96 31.63
CA ASP A 173 1.04 -2.16 32.44
C ASP A 173 2.06 -1.89 33.57
N GLN A 174 1.87 -0.85 34.38
CA GLN A 174 2.49 -0.74 35.72
C GLN A 174 1.65 0.04 36.77
N ILE A 175 0.31 0.14 36.64
CA ILE A 175 -0.51 0.87 37.64
C ILE A 175 -1.49 -0.03 38.42
N SER A 176 -1.65 -1.31 38.07
CA SER A 176 -2.58 -2.20 38.79
C SER A 176 -1.94 -3.48 39.32
N THR A 177 -0.93 -3.36 40.20
CA THR A 177 -0.64 -4.25 41.37
C THR A 177 0.73 -3.90 41.99
N LYS A 178 0.86 -2.69 42.55
CA LYS A 178 1.77 -2.49 43.69
C LYS A 178 1.01 -2.87 44.95
N GLY A 179 0.91 -4.18 45.19
CA GLY A 179 0.26 -4.71 46.38
C GLY A 179 0.49 -6.20 46.46
N ILE A 180 1.53 -6.59 47.23
CA ILE A 180 1.81 -7.94 47.73
C ILE A 180 2.25 -8.88 46.59
N GLU A 181 3.52 -9.26 46.42
CA GLU A 181 4.21 -10.22 47.29
C GLU A 181 5.70 -10.30 46.89
N THR A 182 6.60 -9.94 47.80
CA THR A 182 8.07 -9.93 47.64
C THR A 182 8.70 -11.30 47.97
N ILE A 183 8.00 -12.42 47.82
CA ILE A 183 8.53 -13.73 48.25
C ILE A 183 8.18 -14.81 47.23
N CYS A 184 8.97 -14.92 46.16
CA CYS A 184 9.17 -16.17 45.40
C CYS A 184 10.33 -16.00 44.42
N LEU A 185 11.53 -15.77 44.96
CA LEU A 185 12.75 -15.53 44.19
C LEU A 185 13.50 -16.80 43.75
N LEU A 186 12.96 -18.01 43.90
CA LEU A 186 13.69 -19.23 43.56
C LEU A 186 12.74 -20.35 43.15
N GLU A 187 12.43 -20.47 41.84
CA GLU A 187 12.46 -21.73 41.09
C GLU A 187 11.89 -21.58 39.68
N ARG A 188 12.54 -22.29 38.74
CA ARG A 188 12.11 -22.67 37.38
C ARG A 188 12.50 -21.75 36.20
N ALA A 189 13.67 -22.06 35.62
CA ALA A 189 13.97 -21.86 34.19
C ALA A 189 13.18 -22.89 33.31
N PRO A 190 13.25 -22.88 31.96
CA PRO A 190 13.51 -21.83 30.96
C PRO A 190 12.33 -21.76 29.91
N LYS A 191 12.50 -20.98 28.82
CA LYS A 191 11.73 -20.98 27.53
C LYS A 191 10.60 -19.95 27.39
N ASN A 192 10.82 -18.93 26.55
CA ASN A 192 9.91 -18.52 25.47
C ASN A 192 10.58 -17.48 24.54
N LYS A 193 11.65 -17.89 23.83
CA LYS A 193 12.21 -17.08 22.73
C LYS A 193 11.45 -17.24 21.40
N PHE A 194 10.30 -17.93 21.40
CA PHE A 194 9.55 -18.30 20.18
C PHE A 194 8.04 -17.99 20.27
N GLN A 195 7.66 -16.96 21.02
CA GLN A 195 6.32 -16.35 20.90
C GLN A 195 6.20 -15.39 19.70
N LEU A 196 7.26 -15.29 18.87
CA LEU A 196 7.34 -14.45 17.68
C LEU A 196 6.28 -14.79 16.61
N PHE A 197 5.76 -16.02 16.60
CA PHE A 197 4.85 -16.55 15.56
C PHE A 197 3.41 -16.84 16.02
N LYS A 198 3.06 -16.65 17.31
CA LYS A 198 1.70 -16.94 17.79
C LYS A 198 0.64 -15.90 17.37
N THR A 199 1.06 -14.77 16.81
CA THR A 199 0.16 -13.67 16.41
C THR A 199 -0.20 -13.71 14.92
N LEU A 200 0.42 -14.58 14.12
CA LEU A 200 -0.12 -14.89 12.78
C LEU A 200 -1.22 -15.95 12.96
N PRO A 201 -2.42 -15.78 12.35
CA PRO A 201 -3.34 -16.90 12.22
C PRO A 201 -2.59 -18.05 11.54
N SER A 202 -2.68 -19.26 12.10
CA SER A 202 -2.05 -20.42 11.48
C SER A 202 -2.63 -20.61 10.08
N PHE A 203 -1.84 -21.08 9.11
CA PHE A 203 -2.34 -21.40 7.77
C PHE A 203 -3.58 -22.30 7.82
N ASN A 204 -3.64 -23.19 8.83
CA ASN A 204 -4.79 -24.03 9.12
C ASN A 204 -6.03 -23.25 9.60
N ASP A 205 -5.85 -22.17 10.37
CA ASP A 205 -6.95 -21.31 10.81
C ASP A 205 -7.55 -20.55 9.62
N VAL A 206 -6.70 -20.09 8.68
CA VAL A 206 -7.13 -19.44 7.44
C VAL A 206 -7.96 -20.41 6.58
N LEU A 207 -7.45 -21.63 6.39
CA LEU A 207 -8.14 -22.71 5.65
C LEU A 207 -9.47 -23.10 6.30
N CYS A 208 -9.50 -23.22 7.63
CA CYS A 208 -10.73 -23.51 8.36
C CYS A 208 -11.76 -22.39 8.22
N LEU A 209 -11.34 -21.12 8.30
CA LEU A 209 -12.24 -19.97 8.13
C LEU A 209 -12.78 -19.87 6.70
N LEU A 210 -11.93 -20.05 5.68
CA LEU A 210 -12.33 -20.07 4.28
C LEU A 210 -13.31 -21.21 3.97
N ARG A 211 -13.14 -22.36 4.63
CA ARG A 211 -14.00 -23.54 4.42
C ARG A 211 -15.34 -23.45 5.16
N ASN A 212 -15.38 -22.79 6.31
CA ASN A 212 -16.56 -22.80 7.18
C ASN A 212 -17.54 -21.64 6.92
N SER A 213 -17.11 -20.54 6.28
CA SER A 213 -17.97 -19.41 5.98
C SER A 213 -17.96 -19.07 4.49
N SER A 214 -19.07 -19.34 3.82
CA SER A 214 -19.27 -19.00 2.40
C SER A 214 -19.10 -17.49 2.17
N THR A 215 -19.64 -16.66 3.06
CA THR A 215 -19.56 -15.19 2.93
C THR A 215 -18.12 -14.68 3.07
N PHE A 216 -17.34 -15.27 3.98
CA PHE A 216 -15.92 -14.95 4.12
C PHE A 216 -15.11 -15.41 2.91
N LEU A 217 -15.43 -16.58 2.33
CA LEU A 217 -14.81 -17.04 1.10
C LEU A 217 -15.07 -16.07 -0.06
N HIS A 218 -16.30 -15.57 -0.22
CA HIS A 218 -16.63 -14.56 -1.22
C HIS A 218 -15.83 -13.26 -0.99
N ALA A 219 -15.83 -12.75 0.25
CA ALA A 219 -15.06 -11.54 0.58
C ALA A 219 -13.55 -11.72 0.35
N ALA A 220 -13.00 -12.90 0.63
CA ALA A 220 -11.62 -13.27 0.37
C ALA A 220 -11.28 -13.29 -1.13
N ILE A 221 -12.13 -13.91 -1.95
CA ILE A 221 -11.98 -13.98 -3.42
C ILE A 221 -12.02 -12.57 -4.01
N VAL A 222 -13.02 -11.77 -3.66
CA VAL A 222 -13.16 -10.38 -4.13
C VAL A 222 -11.94 -9.55 -3.68
N SER A 223 -11.47 -9.73 -2.44
CA SER A 223 -10.28 -9.01 -1.94
C SER A 223 -9.01 -9.39 -2.69
N PHE A 224 -8.89 -10.66 -3.09
CA PHE A 224 -7.76 -11.14 -3.86
C PHE A 224 -7.74 -10.50 -5.26
N PHE A 225 -8.83 -10.66 -6.02
CA PHE A 225 -8.91 -10.20 -7.41
C PHE A 225 -8.88 -8.67 -7.52
N ALA A 226 -9.59 -7.95 -6.64
CA ALA A 226 -9.54 -6.49 -6.60
C ALA A 226 -8.12 -5.98 -6.29
N ASN A 227 -7.38 -6.64 -5.39
CA ASN A 227 -6.00 -6.26 -5.08
C ASN A 227 -5.04 -6.66 -6.22
N VAL A 228 -5.26 -7.80 -6.88
CA VAL A 228 -4.50 -8.21 -8.06
C VAL A 228 -4.64 -7.18 -9.18
N ALA A 229 -5.86 -6.74 -9.46
CA ALA A 229 -6.14 -5.71 -10.44
C ALA A 229 -5.46 -4.38 -10.09
N HIS A 230 -5.63 -3.91 -8.84
CA HIS A 230 -5.11 -2.63 -8.40
C HIS A 230 -3.58 -2.56 -8.47
N VAL A 231 -2.89 -3.56 -7.91
CA VAL A 231 -1.42 -3.63 -7.96
C VAL A 231 -0.90 -3.76 -9.40
N GLY A 232 -1.67 -4.44 -10.26
CA GLY A 232 -1.32 -4.63 -11.67
C GLY A 232 -1.35 -3.31 -12.42
N LEU A 233 -2.44 -2.54 -12.24
CA LEU A 233 -2.58 -1.20 -12.78
C LEU A 233 -1.47 -0.28 -12.26
N ASP A 234 -1.21 -0.25 -10.95
CA ASP A 234 -0.16 0.59 -10.36
C ASP A 234 1.24 0.28 -10.90
N SER A 235 1.54 -1.00 -11.14
CA SER A 235 2.86 -1.42 -11.64
C SER A 235 3.11 -1.08 -13.11
N SER A 236 2.06 -1.05 -13.95
CA SER A 236 2.18 -1.00 -15.41
C SER A 236 1.67 0.30 -16.04
N LEU A 237 0.76 1.03 -15.39
CA LEU A 237 0.07 2.18 -15.99
C LEU A 237 1.02 3.29 -16.45
N LEU A 238 1.95 3.72 -15.61
CA LEU A 238 2.85 4.83 -15.96
C LEU A 238 3.81 4.47 -17.11
N TYR A 239 4.24 3.20 -17.20
CA TYR A 239 5.06 2.73 -18.33
C TYR A 239 4.25 2.60 -19.62
N PHE A 240 3.00 2.15 -19.54
CA PHE A 240 2.10 2.16 -20.69
C PHE A 240 1.87 3.59 -21.20
N LEU A 241 1.60 4.53 -20.30
CA LEU A 241 1.42 5.95 -20.67
C LEU A 241 2.70 6.57 -21.24
N LYS A 242 3.87 6.15 -20.76
CA LYS A 242 5.17 6.54 -21.32
C LYS A 242 5.32 6.03 -22.75
N ALA A 243 5.10 4.74 -22.96
CA ALA A 243 5.28 4.06 -24.24
C ALA A 243 4.33 4.57 -25.33
N GLN A 244 3.04 4.68 -25.00
CA GLN A 244 1.99 4.98 -25.98
C GLN A 244 1.73 6.47 -26.18
N PHE A 245 1.87 7.28 -25.13
CA PHE A 245 1.51 8.69 -25.16
C PHE A 245 2.72 9.62 -24.91
N HIS A 246 3.93 9.07 -24.79
CA HIS A 246 5.16 9.83 -24.51
C HIS A 246 5.06 10.72 -23.27
N PHE A 247 4.29 10.27 -22.27
CA PHE A 247 4.10 11.06 -21.06
C PHE A 247 5.43 11.31 -20.35
N ASN A 248 5.60 12.49 -19.78
CA ASN A 248 6.74 12.81 -18.95
C ASN A 248 6.32 12.99 -17.48
N LYS A 249 7.31 13.15 -16.59
CA LYS A 249 7.16 13.40 -15.16
C LYS A 249 6.03 14.40 -14.83
N ASN A 250 5.88 15.46 -15.60
CA ASN A 250 4.86 16.48 -15.33
C ASN A 250 3.45 15.93 -15.58
N GLN A 251 3.24 15.22 -16.70
CA GLN A 251 1.94 14.61 -17.01
C GLN A 251 1.60 13.47 -16.07
N PHE A 252 2.59 12.67 -15.65
CA PHE A 252 2.39 11.67 -14.59
C PHE A 252 1.97 12.31 -13.28
N ALA A 253 2.59 13.44 -12.90
CA ALA A 253 2.22 14.17 -11.69
C ALA A 253 0.81 14.75 -11.80
N ASP A 254 0.43 15.34 -12.94
CA ASP A 254 -0.92 15.87 -13.19
C ASP A 254 -1.98 14.76 -13.03
N LEU A 255 -1.74 13.57 -13.60
CA LEU A 255 -2.64 12.41 -13.47
C LEU A 255 -2.79 11.94 -12.01
N LEU A 256 -1.68 11.82 -11.28
CA LEU A 256 -1.71 11.41 -9.88
C LEU A 256 -2.33 12.48 -8.97
N ILE A 257 -2.19 13.77 -9.28
CA ILE A 257 -2.87 14.86 -8.57
C ILE A 257 -4.39 14.75 -8.76
N ILE A 258 -4.84 14.59 -10.01
CA ILE A 258 -6.27 14.44 -10.33
C ILE A 258 -6.84 13.21 -9.60
N SER A 259 -6.15 12.07 -9.69
CA SER A 259 -6.54 10.84 -9.00
C SER A 259 -6.59 11.02 -7.48
N GLY A 260 -5.59 11.69 -6.88
CA GLY A 260 -5.53 11.95 -5.44
C GLY A 260 -6.63 12.90 -4.95
N ILE A 261 -6.95 13.95 -5.72
CA ILE A 261 -8.05 14.87 -5.40
C ILE A 261 -9.39 14.15 -5.51
N ALA A 262 -9.63 13.43 -6.61
CA ALA A 262 -10.83 12.64 -6.80
C ALA A 262 -11.01 11.62 -5.67
N GLY A 263 -9.94 10.90 -5.31
CA GLY A 263 -9.96 9.94 -4.20
C GLY A 263 -10.23 10.58 -2.85
N SER A 264 -9.66 11.76 -2.59
CA SER A 264 -9.90 12.52 -1.36
C SER A 264 -11.37 12.96 -1.25
N ILE A 265 -11.94 13.50 -2.34
CA ILE A 265 -13.34 13.93 -2.39
C ILE A 265 -14.27 12.72 -2.21
N SER A 266 -13.98 11.61 -2.89
CA SER A 266 -14.73 10.36 -2.74
C SER A 266 -14.75 9.88 -1.29
N GLN A 267 -13.57 9.79 -0.65
CA GLN A 267 -13.45 9.22 0.69
C GLN A 267 -13.97 10.15 1.79
N LEU A 268 -13.72 11.47 1.70
CA LEU A 268 -14.04 12.42 2.76
C LEU A 268 -15.46 12.98 2.66
N LEU A 269 -16.01 13.11 1.44
CA LEU A 269 -17.29 13.75 1.20
C LEU A 269 -18.36 12.74 0.76
N LEU A 270 -18.10 11.98 -0.30
CA LEU A 270 -19.12 11.10 -0.88
C LEU A 270 -19.37 9.88 0.01
N MET A 271 -18.35 9.25 0.56
CA MET A 271 -18.50 8.01 1.32
C MET A 271 -19.39 8.17 2.58
N PRO A 272 -19.21 9.22 3.42
CA PRO A 272 -20.09 9.46 4.57
C PRO A 272 -21.56 9.73 4.19
N ILE A 273 -21.82 10.21 2.97
CA ILE A 273 -23.17 10.51 2.47
C ILE A 273 -23.81 9.27 1.83
N LEU A 274 -23.06 8.56 0.98
CA LEU A 274 -23.55 7.44 0.18
C LEU A 274 -23.71 6.15 1.00
N VAL A 275 -22.84 5.90 1.99
CA VAL A 275 -22.90 4.68 2.80
C VAL A 275 -24.20 4.58 3.60
N PRO A 276 -24.67 5.63 4.32
CA PRO A 276 -25.97 5.61 4.98
C PRO A 276 -27.16 5.53 4.01
N ALA A 277 -27.03 6.10 2.80
CA ALA A 277 -28.13 6.20 1.84
C ALA A 277 -28.36 4.90 1.03
N LEU A 278 -27.27 4.26 0.56
CA LEU A 278 -27.32 3.13 -0.37
C LEU A 278 -26.95 1.79 0.29
N GLY A 279 -26.24 1.82 1.42
CA GLY A 279 -25.61 0.65 2.01
C GLY A 279 -24.32 0.25 1.28
N GLU A 280 -23.40 -0.39 2.01
CA GLU A 280 -22.05 -0.71 1.52
C GLU A 280 -22.06 -1.76 0.40
N GLU A 281 -22.98 -2.72 0.43
CA GLU A 281 -23.07 -3.78 -0.59
C GLU A 281 -23.49 -3.22 -1.96
N LYS A 282 -24.48 -2.33 -1.99
CA LYS A 282 -24.90 -1.66 -3.23
C LYS A 282 -23.82 -0.72 -3.73
N LEU A 283 -23.15 0.00 -2.82
CA LEU A 283 -22.07 0.90 -3.20
C LEU A 283 -20.85 0.14 -3.75
N LEU A 284 -20.53 -1.03 -3.18
CA LEU A 284 -19.52 -1.95 -3.71
C LEU A 284 -19.89 -2.43 -5.13
N SER A 285 -21.13 -2.87 -5.34
CA SER A 285 -21.62 -3.31 -6.66
C SER A 285 -21.56 -2.18 -7.70
N VAL A 286 -21.95 -0.96 -7.32
CA VAL A 286 -21.85 0.23 -8.17
C VAL A 286 -20.40 0.57 -8.50
N GLY A 287 -19.49 0.55 -7.51
CA GLY A 287 -18.07 0.83 -7.72
C GLY A 287 -17.39 -0.19 -8.63
N LEU A 288 -17.72 -1.48 -8.48
CA LEU A 288 -17.25 -2.54 -9.35
C LEU A 288 -17.80 -2.40 -10.78
N PHE A 289 -19.10 -2.11 -10.95
CA PHE A 289 -19.72 -1.90 -12.25
C PHE A 289 -19.06 -0.77 -13.06
N PHE A 290 -18.79 0.37 -12.43
CA PHE A 290 -18.12 1.48 -13.11
C PHE A 290 -16.66 1.20 -13.43
N SER A 291 -16.03 0.27 -12.72
CA SER A 291 -14.68 -0.18 -13.07
C SER A 291 -14.62 -0.99 -14.37
N CYS A 292 -15.75 -1.58 -14.79
CA CYS A 292 -15.88 -2.27 -16.08
C CYS A 292 -15.82 -1.32 -17.28
N VAL A 293 -16.22 -0.05 -17.10
CA VAL A 293 -16.36 0.95 -18.18
C VAL A 293 -15.06 1.76 -18.32
N HIS A 294 -13.93 1.07 -18.50
CA HIS A 294 -12.65 1.74 -18.75
C HIS A 294 -12.44 1.98 -20.26
N VAL A 295 -13.25 2.89 -20.82
CA VAL A 295 -13.04 3.40 -22.19
C VAL A 295 -12.11 4.63 -22.11
N PRO A 296 -11.01 4.69 -22.89
CA PRO A 296 -9.91 5.64 -22.68
C PRO A 296 -10.27 7.14 -22.76
N TYR A 297 -11.44 7.52 -23.28
CA TYR A 297 -11.80 8.93 -23.48
C TYR A 297 -12.92 9.47 -22.56
N ALA A 298 -13.61 8.61 -21.79
CA ALA A 298 -14.69 9.02 -20.86
C ALA A 298 -14.37 8.71 -19.38
N SER A 299 -13.14 8.28 -19.08
CA SER A 299 -12.79 7.56 -17.86
C SER A 299 -12.64 8.40 -16.59
N ALA A 300 -12.40 9.72 -16.69
CA ALA A 300 -12.02 10.52 -15.52
C ALA A 300 -13.14 10.66 -14.48
N LEU A 301 -14.41 10.79 -14.91
CA LEU A 301 -15.57 10.90 -14.00
C LEU A 301 -16.04 9.51 -13.52
N ILE A 302 -15.86 8.48 -14.36
CA ILE A 302 -16.32 7.10 -14.15
C ILE A 302 -15.39 6.35 -13.18
N SER A 303 -14.08 6.62 -13.22
CA SER A 303 -13.08 5.99 -12.34
C SER A 303 -13.19 6.42 -10.87
N VAL A 304 -13.92 7.50 -10.58
CA VAL A 304 -14.15 8.01 -9.22
C VAL A 304 -14.97 7.02 -8.39
N MET A 305 -15.83 6.23 -9.04
CA MET A 305 -16.67 5.23 -8.38
C MET A 305 -15.88 3.95 -8.02
N SER A 306 -14.85 3.61 -8.80
CA SER A 306 -13.94 2.48 -8.51
C SER A 306 -13.18 2.65 -7.19
N ILE A 307 -13.02 3.89 -6.72
CA ILE A 307 -12.32 4.24 -5.47
C ILE A 307 -13.05 3.69 -4.23
N PHE A 308 -14.35 3.41 -4.33
CA PHE A 308 -15.15 2.91 -3.20
C PHE A 308 -15.01 1.42 -2.93
N VAL A 309 -14.44 0.64 -3.87
CA VAL A 309 -14.37 -0.83 -3.80
C VAL A 309 -13.61 -1.30 -2.55
N MET A 310 -12.36 -0.85 -2.38
CA MET A 310 -11.50 -1.29 -1.27
C MET A 310 -12.02 -0.90 0.13
N PRO A 311 -12.48 0.35 0.36
CA PRO A 311 -13.08 0.72 1.64
C PRO A 311 -14.35 -0.07 1.98
N CYS A 312 -15.26 -0.25 1.01
CA CYS A 312 -16.51 -1.00 1.23
C CYS A 312 -16.22 -2.48 1.52
N LEU A 313 -15.30 -3.09 0.78
CA LEU A 313 -14.91 -4.49 0.98
C LEU A 313 -14.33 -4.74 2.38
N LYS A 314 -13.41 -3.87 2.83
CA LYS A 314 -12.85 -3.94 4.19
C LYS A 314 -13.93 -3.75 5.26
N SER A 315 -14.89 -2.85 5.03
CA SER A 315 -16.00 -2.62 5.98
C SER A 315 -16.95 -3.83 6.06
N ILE A 316 -17.40 -4.36 4.92
CA ILE A 316 -18.28 -5.53 4.84
C ILE A 316 -17.61 -6.74 5.51
N ALA A 317 -16.35 -7.01 5.19
CA ALA A 317 -15.59 -8.09 5.81
C ALA A 317 -15.47 -7.94 7.33
N SER A 318 -15.33 -6.71 7.82
CA SER A 318 -15.23 -6.44 9.26
C SER A 318 -16.55 -6.67 10.03
N LYS A 319 -17.70 -6.53 9.36
CA LYS A 319 -19.04 -6.67 9.97
C LYS A 319 -19.57 -8.10 9.99
N GLN A 320 -19.00 -8.99 9.19
CA GLN A 320 -19.44 -10.39 9.07
C GLN A 320 -18.92 -11.30 10.21
N VAL A 321 -18.16 -10.76 11.16
CA VAL A 321 -17.51 -11.52 12.24
C VAL A 321 -17.65 -10.83 13.59
N GLY A 322 -17.71 -11.65 14.65
CA GLY A 322 -17.85 -11.16 16.02
C GLY A 322 -16.60 -10.39 16.50
N PRO A 323 -16.73 -9.54 17.55
CA PRO A 323 -15.62 -8.73 18.09
C PRO A 323 -14.37 -9.54 18.45
N ASN A 324 -14.56 -10.80 18.88
CA ASN A 324 -13.48 -11.70 19.29
C ASN A 324 -12.73 -12.38 18.12
N GLU A 325 -13.23 -12.28 16.89
CA GLU A 325 -12.66 -12.92 15.69
C GLU A 325 -12.13 -11.92 14.66
N GLN A 326 -12.41 -10.63 14.85
CA GLN A 326 -12.07 -9.54 13.92
C GLN A 326 -10.58 -9.50 13.57
N GLY A 327 -9.69 -9.72 14.56
CA GLY A 327 -8.25 -9.75 14.33
C GLY A 327 -7.78 -10.91 13.44
N LYS A 328 -8.38 -12.11 13.59
CA LYS A 328 -8.05 -13.27 12.78
C LYS A 328 -8.48 -13.07 11.33
N VAL A 329 -9.69 -12.57 11.13
CA VAL A 329 -10.29 -12.31 9.81
C VAL A 329 -9.54 -11.22 9.07
N GLN A 330 -9.24 -10.10 9.74
CA GLN A 330 -8.46 -9.02 9.15
C GLN A 330 -7.03 -9.47 8.80
N GLY A 331 -6.42 -10.31 9.64
CA GLY A 331 -5.14 -10.95 9.36
C GLY A 331 -5.18 -11.84 8.12
N CYS A 332 -6.24 -12.65 7.97
CA CYS A 332 -6.44 -13.50 6.79
C CYS A 332 -6.58 -12.66 5.51
N ILE A 333 -7.44 -11.63 5.51
CA ILE A 333 -7.62 -10.73 4.35
C ILE A 333 -6.32 -10.02 4.00
N THR A 334 -5.60 -9.52 5.01
CA THR A 334 -4.31 -8.86 4.79
C THR A 334 -3.29 -9.82 4.18
N GLY A 335 -3.28 -11.08 4.61
CA GLY A 335 -2.45 -12.13 4.00
C GLY A 335 -2.81 -12.41 2.54
N ILE A 336 -4.10 -12.49 2.23
CA ILE A 336 -4.61 -12.67 0.86
C ILE A 336 -4.22 -11.49 -0.04
N CYS A 337 -4.42 -10.25 0.43
CA CYS A 337 -4.00 -9.06 -0.31
C CYS A 337 -2.48 -9.04 -0.52
N SER A 338 -1.71 -9.41 0.50
CA SER A 338 -0.25 -9.47 0.38
C SER A 338 0.19 -10.52 -0.66
N PHE A 339 -0.47 -11.68 -0.70
CA PHE A 339 -0.21 -12.69 -1.74
C PHE A 339 -0.59 -12.17 -3.14
N ALA A 340 -1.74 -11.49 -3.28
CA ALA A 340 -2.13 -10.81 -4.52
C ALA A 340 -1.08 -9.78 -4.98
N SER A 341 -0.48 -9.03 -4.06
CA SER A 341 0.59 -8.06 -4.37
C SER A 341 1.88 -8.71 -4.87
N VAL A 342 2.11 -10.00 -4.58
CA VAL A 342 3.24 -10.77 -5.14
C VAL A 342 2.90 -11.28 -6.54
N VAL A 343 1.71 -11.88 -6.68
CA VAL A 343 1.28 -12.52 -7.93
C VAL A 343 1.05 -11.50 -9.04
N SER A 344 0.45 -10.36 -8.71
CA SER A 344 -0.02 -9.39 -9.70
C SER A 344 1.09 -8.81 -10.59
N PRO A 345 2.20 -8.27 -10.07
CA PRO A 345 3.27 -7.75 -10.92
C PRO A 345 3.95 -8.85 -11.76
N LEU A 346 3.99 -10.10 -11.27
CA LEU A 346 4.53 -11.23 -12.01
C LEU A 346 3.67 -11.64 -13.21
N ILE A 347 2.39 -11.25 -13.25
CA ILE A 347 1.49 -11.47 -14.37
C ILE A 347 1.45 -10.24 -15.27
N PHE A 348 1.14 -9.07 -14.70
CA PHE A 348 0.84 -7.88 -15.49
C PHE A 348 2.06 -7.15 -16.01
N SER A 349 3.21 -7.18 -15.30
CA SER A 349 4.42 -6.55 -15.82
C SER A 349 4.95 -7.26 -17.07
N PRO A 350 5.09 -8.61 -17.10
CA PRO A 350 5.43 -9.32 -18.34
C PRO A 350 4.40 -9.14 -19.45
N LEU A 351 3.11 -9.14 -19.11
CA LEU A 351 2.03 -9.00 -20.10
C LEU A 351 2.07 -7.61 -20.75
N THR A 352 2.21 -6.55 -19.96
CA THR A 352 2.39 -5.19 -20.48
C THR A 352 3.68 -5.09 -21.30
N ALA A 353 4.78 -5.69 -20.84
CA ALA A 353 6.05 -5.69 -21.58
C ALA A 353 5.97 -6.40 -22.95
N LEU A 354 5.17 -7.48 -23.06
CA LEU A 354 4.94 -8.21 -24.31
C LEU A 354 4.10 -7.38 -25.30
N PHE A 355 2.99 -6.81 -24.83
CA PHE A 355 2.07 -6.05 -25.70
C PHE A 355 2.58 -4.65 -26.07
N LEU A 356 3.59 -4.16 -25.38
CA LEU A 356 4.37 -2.97 -25.76
C LEU A 356 5.61 -3.31 -26.61
N SER A 357 5.85 -4.58 -26.95
CA SER A 357 6.98 -4.98 -27.77
C SER A 357 6.55 -5.31 -29.20
N ASP A 358 7.52 -5.33 -30.13
CA ASP A 358 7.32 -5.76 -31.52
C ASP A 358 6.89 -7.23 -31.65
N HIS A 359 6.94 -8.02 -30.56
CA HIS A 359 6.58 -9.44 -30.52
C HIS A 359 5.12 -9.69 -30.09
N ALA A 360 4.29 -8.64 -29.97
CA ALA A 360 2.91 -8.80 -29.57
C ALA A 360 2.13 -9.69 -30.56
N PRO A 361 1.36 -10.69 -30.08
CA PRO A 361 0.59 -11.58 -30.95
C PRO A 361 -0.52 -10.86 -31.73
N PHE A 362 -0.97 -9.70 -31.24
CA PHE A 362 -1.88 -8.79 -31.91
C PHE A 362 -1.65 -7.35 -31.41
N HIS A 363 -1.99 -6.37 -32.24
CA HIS A 363 -1.76 -4.96 -31.92
C HIS A 363 -2.80 -4.42 -30.93
N PHE A 364 -2.53 -4.62 -29.64
CA PHE A 364 -3.29 -3.99 -28.56
C PHE A 364 -2.40 -3.66 -27.36
N PRO A 365 -1.69 -2.51 -27.39
CA PRO A 365 -0.76 -2.10 -26.33
C PRO A 365 -1.37 -2.02 -24.93
N GLY A 366 -2.69 -1.77 -24.83
CA GLY A 366 -3.42 -1.67 -23.57
C GLY A 366 -3.89 -3.01 -22.99
N PHE A 367 -3.62 -4.13 -23.65
CA PHE A 367 -4.19 -5.44 -23.28
C PHE A 367 -3.91 -5.82 -21.82
N GLY A 368 -2.68 -5.64 -21.34
CA GLY A 368 -2.33 -5.96 -19.95
C GLY A 368 -3.14 -5.15 -18.93
N LEU A 369 -3.41 -3.87 -19.21
CA LEU A 369 -4.24 -3.02 -18.36
C LEU A 369 -5.72 -3.44 -18.42
N THR A 370 -6.20 -3.83 -19.60
CA THR A 370 -7.56 -4.35 -19.75
C THR A 370 -7.74 -5.69 -19.03
N CYS A 371 -6.75 -6.58 -19.04
CA CYS A 371 -6.77 -7.81 -18.25
C CYS A 371 -6.77 -7.52 -16.74
N ALA A 372 -6.01 -6.50 -16.29
CA ALA A 372 -6.03 -6.07 -14.90
C ALA A 372 -7.40 -5.50 -14.52
N ALA A 373 -8.00 -4.67 -15.38
CA ALA A 373 -9.35 -4.18 -15.18
C ALA A 373 -10.39 -5.33 -15.17
N PHE A 374 -10.25 -6.32 -16.05
CA PHE A 374 -11.14 -7.48 -16.10
C PHE A 374 -11.05 -8.36 -14.84
N ALA A 375 -9.87 -8.49 -14.23
CA ALA A 375 -9.72 -9.17 -12.94
C ALA A 375 -10.59 -8.52 -11.85
N LEU A 376 -10.82 -7.20 -11.93
CA LEU A 376 -11.72 -6.48 -11.03
C LEU A 376 -13.21 -6.69 -11.37
N VAL A 377 -13.53 -7.13 -12.59
CA VAL A 377 -14.90 -7.42 -13.06
C VAL A 377 -15.33 -8.86 -12.77
N SER A 378 -14.39 -9.81 -12.74
CA SER A 378 -14.68 -11.21 -12.34
C SER A 378 -15.24 -11.33 -10.91
N ASP A 379 -15.15 -10.27 -10.11
CA ASP A 379 -15.81 -10.12 -8.81
C ASP A 379 -17.35 -10.07 -8.90
N PHE A 380 -17.93 -9.81 -10.09
CA PHE A 380 -19.38 -9.68 -10.31
C PHE A 380 -20.13 -11.03 -10.38
N GLY A 381 -19.40 -12.15 -10.47
CA GLY A 381 -19.96 -13.47 -10.79
C GLY A 381 -20.27 -14.39 -9.62
N PHE A 382 -20.05 -13.97 -8.37
CA PHE A 382 -20.14 -14.82 -7.19
C PHE A 382 -21.08 -14.27 -6.12
#